data_AF-A0A4Q9VTZ5-F1
#
_entry.id   AF-A0A4Q9VTZ5-F1
#
_cell.length_a   1.000
_cell.length_b   1.000
_cell.length_c   1.000
_cell.angle_alpha   90.00
_cell.angle_beta   90.00
_cell.angle_gamma   90.00
#
_symmetry.space_group_name_H-M   'P 1'
#
loop_
_entity.id
_entity.type
_entity.pdbx_description
1 polymer ?
#
loop_
_entity_poly.entity_id
_entity_poly.type
_entity_poly.pdbx_seq_one_letter_code
_entity_poly.pdbx_strand_id
1 'polypeptide(L)'
;MDDGTIELLREFCEPLGPVAFKRMFGGWGLMAEGRMFALVAGDVLHFKVDDESAGFYEARGLERFAYTTKGGRRTVMSYARAPEEVFDDPDAFAERAQAAIAAARRTALAAAEPRRRARRPAFPVE
;
A
#
# COMPACT_ATOMS: atom_id res chain seq x y z
N MET A 1 -8.01 -2.05 14.78
CA MET A 1 -9.10 -2.35 13.86
C MET A 1 -9.55 -3.71 14.26
N ASP A 2 -10.79 -3.80 14.70
CA ASP A 2 -11.34 -5.00 15.28
C ASP A 2 -11.52 -6.09 14.22
N ASP A 3 -11.67 -7.34 14.67
CA ASP A 3 -11.84 -8.49 13.77
C ASP A 3 -13.07 -8.33 12.85
N GLY A 4 -14.15 -7.68 13.31
CA GLY A 4 -15.34 -7.43 12.49
C GLY A 4 -15.07 -6.58 11.24
N THR A 5 -14.27 -5.52 11.36
CA THR A 5 -13.89 -4.70 10.20
C THR A 5 -12.98 -5.48 9.25
N ILE A 6 -12.14 -6.39 9.77
CA ILE A 6 -11.28 -7.23 8.93
C ILE A 6 -12.10 -8.22 8.11
N GLU A 7 -13.14 -8.83 8.69
CA GLU A 7 -14.06 -9.68 7.92
C GLU A 7 -14.81 -8.88 6.86
N LEU A 8 -15.28 -7.66 7.16
CA LEU A 8 -15.89 -6.78 6.16
C LEU A 8 -14.95 -6.50 4.98
N LEU A 9 -13.67 -6.23 5.26
CA LEU A 9 -12.68 -6.03 4.20
C LEU A 9 -12.46 -7.29 3.36
N ARG A 10 -12.64 -8.49 3.92
CA ARG A 10 -12.54 -9.75 3.17
C ARG A 10 -13.71 -9.88 2.21
N GLU A 11 -14.93 -9.58 2.67
CA GLU A 11 -16.14 -9.58 1.84
C GLU A 11 -16.00 -8.59 0.68
N PHE A 12 -15.55 -7.36 0.95
CA PHE A 12 -15.33 -6.35 -0.09
C PHE A 12 -14.22 -6.73 -1.08
N CYS A 13 -13.32 -7.63 -0.70
CA CYS A 13 -12.29 -8.15 -1.58
C CYS A 13 -12.76 -9.31 -2.46
N GLU A 14 -13.91 -9.95 -2.20
CA GLU A 14 -14.43 -11.06 -3.02
C GLU A 14 -14.53 -10.74 -4.53
N PRO A 15 -15.07 -9.59 -4.96
CA PRO A 15 -15.12 -9.24 -6.39
C PRO A 15 -13.75 -8.94 -7.01
N LEU A 16 -12.71 -8.72 -6.19
CA LEU A 16 -11.35 -8.46 -6.66
C LEU A 16 -10.58 -9.74 -7.03
N GLY A 17 -11.14 -10.90 -6.71
CA GLY A 17 -10.52 -12.20 -6.90
C GLY A 17 -9.72 -12.67 -5.67
N PRO A 18 -8.75 -13.59 -5.83
CA PRO A 18 -8.08 -14.20 -4.69
C PRO A 18 -7.18 -13.20 -3.94
N VAL A 19 -7.66 -12.76 -2.78
CA VAL A 19 -6.93 -11.90 -1.84
C VAL A 19 -6.51 -12.67 -0.60
N ALA A 20 -5.22 -12.63 -0.27
CA ALA A 20 -4.67 -13.22 0.93
C ALA A 20 -4.49 -12.16 2.03
N PHE A 21 -5.07 -12.42 3.19
CA PHE A 21 -4.91 -11.61 4.40
C PHE A 21 -3.84 -12.24 5.29
N LYS A 22 -2.79 -11.48 5.61
CA LYS A 22 -1.69 -11.96 6.44
C LYS A 22 -1.40 -11.02 7.59
N ARG A 23 -1.31 -11.54 8.82
CA ARG A 23 -0.94 -10.74 9.98
C ARG A 23 0.51 -10.28 9.84
N MET A 24 0.74 -8.97 9.85
CA MET A 24 2.08 -8.37 9.71
C MET A 24 2.15 -7.06 10.50
N PHE A 25 3.28 -6.81 11.18
CA PHE A 25 3.57 -5.53 11.86
C PHE A 25 2.49 -5.05 12.85
N GLY A 26 1.86 -5.98 13.59
CA GLY A 26 0.76 -5.63 14.52
C GLY A 26 -0.57 -5.29 13.83
N GLY A 27 -0.68 -5.52 12.52
CA GLY A 27 -1.89 -5.33 11.72
C GLY A 27 -2.05 -6.40 10.64
N TRP A 28 -2.59 -6.04 9.48
CA TRP A 28 -2.87 -6.96 8.38
C TRP A 28 -2.32 -6.45 7.05
N GLY A 29 -1.57 -7.28 6.33
CA GLY A 29 -1.23 -7.07 4.93
C GLY A 29 -2.22 -7.79 4.03
N LEU A 30 -2.75 -7.08 3.03
CA LEU A 30 -3.66 -7.62 2.01
C LEU A 30 -2.86 -7.79 0.71
N MET A 31 -2.91 -9.00 0.16
CA MET A 31 -2.12 -9.38 -1.00
C MET A 31 -3.00 -9.94 -2.11
N ALA A 32 -2.87 -9.39 -3.31
CA ALA A 32 -3.49 -9.91 -4.53
C ALA A 32 -2.38 -10.41 -5.44
N GLU A 33 -2.53 -11.60 -6.01
CA GLU A 33 -1.55 -12.20 -6.93
C GLU A 33 -0.13 -12.28 -6.35
N GLY A 34 -0.02 -12.55 -5.05
CA GLY A 34 1.26 -12.61 -4.33
C GLY A 34 1.93 -11.25 -4.09
N ARG A 35 1.25 -10.13 -4.34
CA ARG A 35 1.77 -8.77 -4.15
C ARG A 35 0.91 -8.00 -3.15
N MET A 36 1.56 -7.29 -2.24
CA MET A 36 0.86 -6.47 -1.24
C MET A 36 0.31 -5.20 -1.89
N PHE A 37 -1.01 -5.04 -1.85
CA PHE A 37 -1.70 -3.86 -2.38
C PHE A 37 -2.35 -3.01 -1.27
N ALA A 38 -2.56 -3.56 -0.07
CA ALA A 38 -3.07 -2.79 1.06
C ALA A 38 -2.45 -3.25 2.40
N LEU A 39 -2.48 -2.35 3.37
CA LEU A 39 -1.95 -2.53 4.71
C LEU A 39 -2.88 -1.90 5.75
N VAL A 40 -3.33 -2.68 6.70
CA VAL A 40 -3.97 -2.21 7.93
C VAL A 40 -2.89 -2.10 9.00
N ALA A 41 -2.62 -0.89 9.48
CA ALA A 41 -1.66 -0.63 10.54
C ALA A 41 -2.17 0.47 11.46
N GLY A 42 -2.10 0.25 12.78
CA GLY A 42 -2.54 1.26 13.76
C GLY A 42 -3.99 1.69 13.57
N ASP A 43 -4.90 0.74 13.31
CA ASP A 43 -6.32 0.99 13.01
C ASP A 43 -6.62 1.60 11.63
N VAL A 44 -5.60 1.90 10.83
CA VAL A 44 -5.77 2.61 9.57
C VAL A 44 -5.48 1.71 8.37
N LEU A 45 -6.42 1.66 7.43
CA LEU A 45 -6.22 1.05 6.11
C LEU A 45 -5.39 1.99 5.22
N HIS A 46 -4.40 1.44 4.57
CA HIS A 46 -3.56 2.12 3.60
C HIS A 46 -3.55 1.34 2.29
N PHE A 47 -3.74 2.04 1.17
CA PHE A 47 -3.66 1.46 -0.17
C PHE A 47 -2.31 1.73 -0.80
N LYS A 48 -1.82 0.78 -1.60
CA LYS A 48 -0.63 0.95 -2.42
C LYS A 48 -0.89 2.08 -3.41
N VAL A 49 0.05 3.01 -3.49
CA VAL A 49 0.06 4.10 -4.46
C VAL A 49 1.32 4.02 -5.31
N ASP A 50 1.26 4.61 -6.48
CA ASP A 50 2.37 4.79 -7.42
C ASP A 50 2.34 6.22 -7.96
N ASP A 51 3.21 6.54 -8.90
CA ASP A 51 3.30 7.90 -9.45
C ASP A 51 1.99 8.33 -10.14
N GLU A 52 1.28 7.39 -10.78
CA GLU A 52 0.00 7.67 -11.45
C GLU A 52 -1.14 7.93 -10.46
N SER A 53 -1.16 7.22 -9.33
CA SER A 53 -2.22 7.33 -8.33
C SER A 53 -1.94 8.39 -7.26
N ALA A 54 -0.67 8.77 -7.08
CA ALA A 54 -0.21 9.76 -6.10
C ALA A 54 -1.00 11.08 -6.11
N GLY A 55 -1.25 11.63 -7.30
CA GLY A 55 -1.94 12.93 -7.44
C GLY A 55 -3.34 12.94 -6.83
N PHE A 56 -4.06 11.81 -6.87
CA PHE A 56 -5.39 11.68 -6.26
C PHE A 56 -5.34 11.82 -4.74
N TYR A 57 -4.32 11.26 -4.10
CA TYR A 57 -4.13 11.27 -2.65
C TYR A 57 -3.57 12.61 -2.19
N GLU A 58 -2.59 13.16 -2.91
CA GLU A 58 -1.99 14.46 -2.60
C GLU A 58 -3.01 15.60 -2.71
N ALA A 59 -3.87 15.58 -3.73
CA ALA A 59 -4.97 16.56 -3.87
C ALA A 59 -5.97 16.52 -2.71
N ARG A 60 -6.07 15.39 -2.01
CA ARG A 60 -6.94 15.19 -0.84
C ARG A 60 -6.18 15.35 0.49
N GLY A 61 -4.91 15.73 0.46
CA GLY A 61 -4.07 15.84 1.66
C GLY A 61 -3.80 14.49 2.35
N LEU A 62 -3.96 13.37 1.63
CA LEU A 62 -3.73 12.04 2.18
C LEU A 62 -2.23 11.73 2.12
N GLU A 63 -1.58 11.79 3.28
CA GLU A 63 -0.14 11.56 3.38
C GLU A 63 0.27 10.14 2.97
N ARG A 64 1.39 10.06 2.23
CA ARG A 64 2.05 8.80 1.93
C ARG A 64 2.73 8.26 3.20
N PHE A 65 2.50 6.99 3.49
CA PHE A 65 3.11 6.27 4.59
C PHE A 65 4.63 6.22 4.44
N ALA A 66 5.33 6.99 5.26
CA ALA A 66 6.78 6.95 5.38
C ALA A 66 7.16 6.30 6.70
N TYR A 67 8.03 5.28 6.64
CA TYR A 67 8.65 4.74 7.85
C TYR A 67 10.16 4.93 7.81
N THR A 68 10.73 5.21 8.97
CA THR A 68 12.18 5.28 9.14
C THR A 68 12.68 3.87 9.44
N THR A 69 13.49 3.32 8.54
CA THR A 69 14.16 2.04 8.78
C THR A 69 15.16 2.17 9.92
N LYS A 70 15.48 1.05 10.59
CA LYS A 70 16.42 1.00 11.74
C LYS A 70 17.83 1.56 11.42
N GLY A 71 18.18 1.72 10.14
CA GLY A 71 19.43 2.33 9.67
C GLY A 71 19.31 3.83 9.31
N GLY A 72 18.27 4.53 9.78
CA GLY A 72 18.07 5.97 9.54
C GLY A 72 17.59 6.33 8.13
N ARG A 73 17.42 5.35 7.23
CA ARG A 73 16.89 5.60 5.89
C ARG A 73 15.37 5.72 5.96
N ARG A 74 14.82 6.88 5.59
CA ARG A 74 13.38 7.07 5.36
C ARG A 74 13.00 6.30 4.11
N THR A 75 12.38 5.13 4.28
CA THR A 75 11.75 4.43 3.16
C THR A 75 10.32 4.92 3.11
N VAL A 76 10.04 5.82 2.18
CA VAL A 76 8.66 6.11 1.79
C VAL A 76 8.14 4.82 1.18
N MET A 77 7.25 4.13 1.89
CA MET A 77 6.54 3.04 1.24
C MET A 77 5.45 3.70 0.40
N SER A 78 5.25 3.21 -0.82
CA SER A 78 4.20 3.70 -1.70
C SER A 78 2.84 3.21 -1.21
N TYR A 79 2.41 3.64 -0.03
CA TYR A 79 1.06 3.44 0.52
C TYR A 79 0.52 4.78 1.00
N ALA A 80 -0.76 5.05 0.82
CA ALA A 80 -1.43 6.24 1.36
C ALA A 80 -2.66 5.82 2.14
N ARG A 81 -3.06 6.63 3.13
CA ARG A 81 -4.27 6.36 3.91
C ARG A 81 -5.47 6.25 2.96
N ALA A 82 -6.27 5.21 3.16
CA ALA A 82 -7.48 5.01 2.42
C ALA A 82 -8.50 6.12 2.80
N PRO A 83 -9.21 6.71 1.82
CA PRO A 83 -10.26 7.67 2.12
C PRO A 83 -11.40 6.98 2.89
N GLU A 84 -12.09 7.73 3.76
CA GLU A 84 -13.13 7.16 4.64
C GLU A 84 -14.32 6.57 3.88
N GLU A 85 -14.59 7.07 2.67
CA GLU A 85 -15.66 6.60 1.79
C GLU A 85 -15.58 5.09 1.49
N VAL A 86 -14.38 4.50 1.48
CA VAL A 86 -14.19 3.07 1.17
C VAL A 86 -14.70 2.13 2.26
N PHE A 87 -15.03 2.66 3.44
CA PHE A 87 -15.63 1.86 4.51
C PHE A 87 -17.16 1.88 4.46
N ASP A 88 -17.75 2.88 3.79
CA ASP A 88 -19.20 3.05 3.67
C ASP A 88 -19.71 2.53 2.31
N ASP A 89 -18.89 2.64 1.27
CA ASP A 89 -19.25 2.26 -0.10
C ASP A 89 -18.33 1.13 -0.65
N PRO A 90 -18.89 -0.06 -0.93
CA PRO A 90 -18.11 -1.19 -1.42
C PRO A 90 -17.60 -1.00 -2.86
N ASP A 91 -18.30 -0.21 -3.68
CA ASP A 91 -17.86 0.13 -5.03
C ASP A 91 -16.63 1.06 -4.97
N ALA A 92 -16.68 2.09 -4.12
CA ALA A 92 -15.54 2.96 -3.86
C ALA A 92 -14.34 2.17 -3.32
N PHE A 93 -14.57 1.21 -2.42
CA PHE A 93 -13.52 0.29 -1.98
C PHE A 93 -12.94 -0.49 -3.16
N ALA A 94 -13.77 -1.11 -3.99
CA ALA A 94 -13.33 -1.92 -5.10
C ALA A 94 -12.50 -1.10 -6.10
N GLU A 95 -12.95 0.11 -6.45
CA GLU A 95 -12.21 1.02 -7.32
C GLU A 95 -10.83 1.37 -6.76
N ARG A 96 -10.76 1.72 -5.47
CA ARG A 96 -9.48 2.07 -4.82
C ARG A 96 -8.57 0.86 -4.71
N ALA A 97 -9.11 -0.31 -4.37
CA ALA A 97 -8.37 -1.55 -4.27
C ALA A 97 -7.84 -2.00 -5.64
N GLN A 98 -8.63 -1.92 -6.71
CA GLN A 98 -8.18 -2.19 -8.08
C GLN A 98 -7.05 -1.25 -8.51
N ALA A 99 -7.18 0.05 -8.23
CA ALA A 99 -6.11 1.01 -8.48
C ALA A 99 -4.82 0.65 -7.72
N ALA A 100 -4.94 0.21 -6.47
CA ALA A 100 -3.83 -0.22 -5.65
C ALA A 100 -3.19 -1.53 -6.15
N ILE A 101 -3.98 -2.49 -6.63
CA ILE A 101 -3.50 -3.72 -7.26
C ILE A 101 -2.72 -3.39 -8.54
N ALA A 102 -3.24 -2.49 -9.38
CA ALA A 102 -2.54 -2.01 -10.57
C ALA A 102 -1.21 -1.33 -10.21
N ALA A 103 -1.21 -0.47 -9.18
CA ALA A 103 -0.01 0.17 -8.65
C ALA A 103 1.02 -0.85 -8.14
N ALA A 104 0.57 -1.90 -7.43
CA ALA A 104 1.42 -2.98 -6.95
C ALA A 104 2.03 -3.78 -8.12
N ARG A 105 1.25 -4.07 -9.16
CA ARG A 105 1.72 -4.72 -10.39
C ARG A 105 2.79 -3.87 -11.08
N ARG A 106 2.53 -2.59 -11.34
CA ARG A 106 3.49 -1.65 -11.97
C ARG A 106 4.77 -1.55 -11.17
N THR A 107 4.66 -1.41 -9.85
CA THR A 107 5.83 -1.35 -8.96
C THR A 107 6.67 -2.64 -9.04
N ALA A 108 6.03 -3.80 -9.08
CA ALA A 108 6.72 -5.08 -9.21
C ALA A 108 7.42 -5.23 -10.58
N LEU A 109 6.77 -4.80 -11.67
CA LEU A 109 7.36 -4.81 -13.01
C LEU A 109 8.58 -3.88 -13.09
N ALA A 110 8.47 -2.66 -12.54
CA ALA A 110 9.59 -1.71 -12.47
C ALA A 110 10.74 -2.17 -11.56
N ALA A 111 10.47 -3.10 -10.63
CA ALA A 111 11.49 -3.71 -9.78
C ALA A 111 12.15 -4.95 -10.40
N ALA A 112 11.45 -5.62 -11.33
CA ALA A 112 11.96 -6.78 -12.07
C ALA A 112 12.92 -6.39 -13.21
N GLU A 113 12.83 -5.16 -13.71
CA GLU A 113 13.87 -4.60 -14.56
C GLU A 113 15.15 -4.45 -13.72
N PRO A 114 16.32 -4.95 -14.16
CA PRO A 114 17.55 -4.79 -13.40
C PRO A 114 17.84 -3.30 -13.30
N ARG A 115 17.51 -2.70 -12.16
CA ARG A 115 17.86 -1.33 -11.79
C ARG A 115 19.37 -1.20 -11.75
N ARG A 116 19.96 -1.03 -12.93
CA ARG A 116 21.31 -0.54 -13.15
C ARG A 116 21.35 0.86 -12.53
N ARG A 117 22.05 0.95 -11.39
CA ARG A 117 22.40 2.14 -10.60
C ARG A 117 21.27 2.80 -9.78
N ALA A 118 21.36 2.59 -8.48
CA ALA A 118 21.73 3.70 -7.59
C ALA A 118 22.92 3.25 -6.74
N ARG A 119 24.13 3.41 -7.28
CA ARG A 119 25.35 3.41 -6.48
C ARG A 119 25.17 4.51 -5.43
N ARG A 120 25.18 4.15 -4.15
CA ARG A 120 25.40 5.12 -3.07
C ARG A 120 26.74 5.80 -3.38
N PRO A 121 26.85 7.13 -3.51
CA PRO A 121 28.13 7.75 -3.19
C PRO A 121 28.41 7.44 -1.71
N ALA A 122 29.60 6.91 -1.43
CA ALA A 122 30.13 6.86 -0.09
C ALA A 122 30.23 8.32 0.39
N PHE A 123 29.64 8.64 1.54
CA PHE A 123 29.96 9.89 2.21
C PHE A 123 31.43 9.80 2.66
N PRO A 124 32.28 10.79 2.36
CA PRO A 124 33.61 10.84 2.96
C PRO A 124 33.45 11.03 4.47
N VAL A 125 34.18 10.20 5.21
CA VAL A 125 34.47 10.44 6.63
C VAL A 125 35.51 11.57 6.69
N GLU A 126 35.25 12.56 7.53
CA GLU A 126 36.31 13.46 8.04
C GLU A 126 36.39 13.21 9.55
#